data_AF-A0A8T4Y5K0-F1
#
_entry.id   AF-A0A8T4Y5K0-F1
#
_cell.length_a   1.000
_cell.length_b   1.000
_cell.length_c   1.000
_cell.angle_alpha   90.00
_cell.angle_beta   90.00
_cell.angle_gamma   90.00
#
_symmetry.space_group_name_H-M   'P 1'
#
loop_
_entity.id
_entity.type
_entity.pdbx_description
1 polymer ?
#
loop_
_entity_poly.entity_id
_entity_poly.type
_entity_poly.pdbx_seq_one_letter_code
_entity_poly.pdbx_strand_id
1 'polypeptide(L)'
;MPIKKPVTSMEATQIAHETVQSYSSKADKMDVFKYGYGQQNVVAPGVVAYTVSRKFLLDNIDNWGKLISFTDPWLTTQAMELLEGQIQTGDKKVAVPLKQIGKIAKIGIDAHQFHDAFVKAEEETPGTKPSLYGGGEEVRSKIFNQPNACILPKNKKAQKIFKEYSSTLLIPERIWLDTAHVTSIFTSEPVLSNIFYSVRLKKVSENRAKALCLWQNTTWGILAILASREETIGRWMRLKMGHWKLLPVLDAVSLPKEKLTRLGDLFEEFAETEWRRLPEQFTGTTIQEERVKLDLEVLKVLQPNINLSEAENFLRRELYVRIAEAFRRWIGKPTFGFRRLASAKSRQSEERELLSLANSTSYNFLGEVPQSLKVVCPFQFFGIPLVALAKDCSHRIFHPSQETLEIDT
;
A
#
# COMPACT_ATOMS: atom_id res chain seq x y z
N MET A 1 -32.95 -11.10 -6.23
CA MET A 1 -32.60 -10.35 -7.46
C MET A 1 -31.09 -10.46 -7.69
N PRO A 2 -30.60 -10.50 -8.93
CA PRO A 2 -29.17 -10.37 -9.18
C PRO A 2 -28.69 -9.01 -8.66
N ILE A 3 -27.73 -9.02 -7.73
CA ILE A 3 -27.12 -7.79 -7.20
C ILE A 3 -26.30 -7.19 -8.34
N LYS A 4 -26.76 -6.07 -8.91
CA LYS A 4 -26.02 -5.31 -9.92
C LYS A 4 -24.95 -4.47 -9.23
N LYS A 5 -23.80 -4.27 -9.88
CA LYS A 5 -22.78 -3.32 -9.41
C LYS A 5 -23.43 -1.93 -9.25
N PRO A 6 -23.36 -1.31 -8.06
CA PRO A 6 -23.93 0.01 -7.85
C PRO A 6 -23.17 1.08 -8.65
N VAL A 7 -23.89 2.04 -9.20
CA VAL A 7 -23.39 3.12 -10.08
C VAL A 7 -23.37 4.47 -9.36
N THR A 8 -24.24 4.66 -8.35
CA THR A 8 -24.40 5.94 -7.61
C THR A 8 -24.37 5.78 -6.09
N SER A 9 -23.74 6.70 -5.33
CA SER A 9 -23.47 6.53 -3.87
C SER A 9 -24.66 5.98 -3.09
N MET A 10 -25.88 6.36 -3.47
CA MET A 10 -27.13 5.84 -2.92
C MET A 10 -27.42 4.36 -3.25
N GLU A 11 -27.10 3.86 -4.44
CA GLU A 11 -27.31 2.46 -4.79
C GLU A 11 -26.50 1.50 -3.92
N ALA A 12 -25.24 1.79 -3.59
CA ALA A 12 -24.60 0.95 -2.57
C ALA A 12 -25.15 1.18 -1.18
N THR A 13 -25.77 2.34 -0.90
CA THR A 13 -26.49 2.60 0.38
C THR A 13 -27.50 1.53 0.53
N GLN A 14 -28.34 1.49 -0.46
CA GLN A 14 -29.43 0.58 -0.52
C GLN A 14 -28.93 -0.88 -0.50
N ILE A 15 -27.97 -1.26 -1.34
CA ILE A 15 -27.43 -2.63 -1.35
C ILE A 15 -26.83 -3.03 0.01
N ALA A 16 -26.06 -2.14 0.63
CA ALA A 16 -25.50 -2.40 1.96
C ALA A 16 -26.60 -2.51 3.01
N HIS A 17 -27.66 -1.69 2.94
CA HIS A 17 -28.81 -1.81 3.83
C HIS A 17 -29.50 -3.15 3.69
N GLU A 18 -29.84 -3.50 2.46
CA GLU A 18 -30.58 -4.70 2.12
C GLU A 18 -29.77 -5.93 2.53
N THR A 19 -28.45 -5.89 2.34
CA THR A 19 -27.52 -6.90 2.85
C THR A 19 -27.56 -6.95 4.38
N VAL A 20 -27.35 -5.83 5.08
CA VAL A 20 -27.36 -5.82 6.56
C VAL A 20 -28.71 -6.29 7.13
N GLN A 21 -29.84 -5.88 6.54
CA GLN A 21 -31.17 -6.29 6.97
C GLN A 21 -31.40 -7.79 6.75
N SER A 22 -31.09 -8.30 5.56
CA SER A 22 -31.27 -9.72 5.21
C SER A 22 -30.39 -10.66 6.04
N TYR A 23 -29.24 -10.17 6.53
CA TYR A 23 -28.29 -10.95 7.32
C TYR A 23 -28.22 -10.55 8.81
N SER A 24 -29.16 -9.72 9.31
CA SER A 24 -29.11 -9.18 10.67
C SER A 24 -29.04 -10.25 11.78
N SER A 25 -29.68 -11.42 11.59
CA SER A 25 -29.59 -12.56 12.53
C SER A 25 -28.29 -13.39 12.40
N LYS A 26 -27.49 -13.14 11.36
CA LYS A 26 -26.24 -13.86 11.04
C LYS A 26 -25.00 -12.95 11.05
N ALA A 27 -25.17 -11.66 11.33
CA ALA A 27 -24.13 -10.64 11.22
C ALA A 27 -22.83 -11.00 11.95
N ASP A 28 -22.93 -11.56 13.16
CA ASP A 28 -21.75 -11.98 13.92
C ASP A 28 -20.99 -13.11 13.22
N LYS A 29 -21.69 -14.06 12.61
CA LYS A 29 -21.08 -15.21 11.91
C LYS A 29 -20.41 -14.80 10.58
N MET A 30 -20.60 -13.56 10.14
CA MET A 30 -19.99 -13.02 8.93
C MET A 30 -18.67 -12.28 9.20
N ASP A 31 -18.20 -12.19 10.45
CA ASP A 31 -16.92 -11.54 10.77
C ASP A 31 -15.74 -12.42 10.31
N VAL A 32 -15.09 -12.03 9.22
CA VAL A 32 -13.97 -12.77 8.62
C VAL A 32 -12.70 -12.72 9.47
N PHE A 33 -12.57 -11.73 10.35
CA PHE A 33 -11.42 -11.62 11.25
C PHE A 33 -11.59 -12.53 12.48
N LYS A 34 -12.83 -12.86 12.85
CA LYS A 34 -13.12 -13.78 13.96
C LYS A 34 -13.32 -15.23 13.52
N TYR A 35 -14.01 -15.46 12.41
CA TYR A 35 -14.45 -16.79 12.00
C TYR A 35 -13.80 -17.28 10.69
N GLY A 36 -12.96 -16.45 10.08
CA GLY A 36 -12.39 -16.71 8.76
C GLY A 36 -13.40 -16.50 7.62
N TYR A 37 -12.87 -16.54 6.39
CA TYR A 37 -13.67 -16.47 5.18
C TYR A 37 -14.30 -17.82 4.83
N GLY A 38 -15.60 -17.83 4.51
CA GLY A 38 -16.31 -19.02 4.05
C GLY A 38 -17.57 -18.72 3.24
N GLN A 39 -18.36 -19.77 2.92
CA GLN A 39 -19.59 -19.66 2.13
C GLN A 39 -20.61 -18.69 2.73
N GLN A 40 -20.60 -18.52 4.05
CA GLN A 40 -21.44 -17.55 4.76
C GLN A 40 -21.18 -16.10 4.34
N ASN A 41 -20.02 -15.80 3.76
CA ASN A 41 -19.66 -14.46 3.29
C ASN A 41 -20.06 -14.21 1.82
N VAL A 42 -20.39 -15.24 1.06
CA VAL A 42 -20.77 -15.11 -0.36
C VAL A 42 -22.26 -14.86 -0.43
N VAL A 43 -22.66 -13.62 -0.73
CA VAL A 43 -24.08 -13.21 -0.75
C VAL A 43 -24.69 -13.25 -2.14
N ALA A 44 -23.86 -13.18 -3.18
CA ALA A 44 -24.24 -13.40 -4.58
C ALA A 44 -23.00 -13.76 -5.42
N PRO A 45 -23.15 -14.26 -6.66
CA PRO A 45 -22.01 -14.50 -7.54
C PRO A 45 -21.13 -13.25 -7.69
N GLY A 46 -19.88 -13.34 -7.23
CA GLY A 46 -18.92 -12.22 -7.26
C GLY A 46 -19.14 -11.14 -6.20
N VAL A 47 -20.06 -11.33 -5.25
CA VAL A 47 -20.33 -10.39 -4.16
C VAL A 47 -20.04 -11.05 -2.83
N VAL A 48 -19.11 -10.45 -2.09
CA VAL A 48 -18.70 -10.90 -0.76
C VAL A 48 -19.02 -9.82 0.25
N ALA A 49 -19.64 -10.21 1.37
CA ALA A 49 -19.95 -9.34 2.48
C ALA A 49 -19.41 -9.93 3.79
N TYR A 50 -18.87 -9.06 4.64
CA TYR A 50 -18.46 -9.42 5.99
C TYR A 50 -18.60 -8.25 6.93
N THR A 51 -18.69 -8.58 8.21
CA THR A 51 -18.80 -7.62 9.30
C THR A 51 -17.44 -7.37 9.91
N VAL A 52 -17.30 -6.19 10.50
CA VAL A 52 -16.10 -5.76 11.23
C VAL A 52 -16.57 -5.12 12.52
N SER A 53 -15.92 -5.48 13.64
CA SER A 53 -16.27 -4.89 14.93
C SER A 53 -15.98 -3.38 14.95
N ARG A 54 -16.77 -2.61 15.69
CA ARG A 54 -16.54 -1.16 15.85
C ARG A 54 -15.15 -0.87 16.42
N LYS A 55 -14.71 -1.66 17.40
CA LYS A 55 -13.37 -1.54 17.97
C LYS A 55 -12.31 -1.63 16.87
N PHE A 56 -12.40 -2.64 16.01
CA PHE A 56 -11.46 -2.82 14.90
C PHE A 56 -11.51 -1.67 13.89
N LEU A 57 -12.68 -1.08 13.62
CA LEU A 57 -12.77 0.13 12.78
C LEU A 57 -12.06 1.33 13.42
N LEU A 58 -12.21 1.52 14.73
CA LEU A 58 -11.55 2.61 15.46
C LEU A 58 -10.04 2.42 15.55
N ASP A 59 -9.59 1.19 15.76
CA ASP A 59 -8.16 0.83 15.78
C ASP A 59 -7.49 1.06 14.40
N ASN A 60 -8.31 1.20 13.34
CA ASN A 60 -7.89 1.38 11.95
C ASN A 60 -8.44 2.67 11.32
N ILE A 61 -8.75 3.70 12.13
CA ILE A 61 -9.30 5.00 11.70
C ILE A 61 -8.42 5.74 10.69
N ASP A 62 -7.14 5.39 10.64
CA ASP A 62 -6.16 5.94 9.72
C ASP A 62 -6.45 5.56 8.25
N ASN A 63 -7.00 4.36 8.01
CA ASN A 63 -7.30 3.87 6.67
C ASN A 63 -8.25 2.68 6.73
N TRP A 64 -9.56 2.86 6.48
CA TRP A 64 -10.47 1.71 6.35
C TRP A 64 -10.33 0.96 5.02
N GLY A 65 -9.62 1.52 4.04
CA GLY A 65 -9.36 0.86 2.76
C GLY A 65 -8.58 -0.46 2.92
N LYS A 66 -7.72 -0.58 3.94
CA LYS A 66 -7.02 -1.85 4.25
C LYS A 66 -7.98 -3.00 4.58
N LEU A 67 -9.16 -2.66 5.09
CA LEU A 67 -10.20 -3.63 5.44
C LEU A 67 -10.94 -4.17 4.23
N ILE A 68 -10.75 -3.62 3.03
CA ILE A 68 -11.41 -4.06 1.79
C ILE A 68 -10.44 -4.04 0.60
N SER A 69 -9.15 -4.17 0.88
CA SER A 69 -8.09 -3.96 -0.12
C SER A 69 -8.05 -5.01 -1.22
N PHE A 70 -8.60 -6.18 -0.97
CA PHE A 70 -8.63 -7.29 -1.93
C PHE A 70 -10.03 -7.85 -2.06
N THR A 71 -10.36 -8.29 -3.26
CA THR A 71 -11.62 -9.00 -3.53
C THR A 71 -11.69 -10.39 -2.88
N ASP A 72 -10.53 -10.95 -2.50
CA ASP A 72 -10.43 -12.14 -1.67
C ASP A 72 -10.30 -11.71 -0.19
N PRO A 73 -11.30 -11.96 0.67
CA PRO A 73 -11.21 -11.61 2.09
C PRO A 73 -10.10 -12.35 2.80
N TRP A 74 -9.74 -13.57 2.38
CA TRP A 74 -8.60 -14.27 2.96
C TRP A 74 -7.32 -13.46 2.75
N LEU A 75 -7.08 -12.96 1.53
CA LEU A 75 -5.90 -12.13 1.26
C LEU A 75 -5.93 -10.81 2.06
N THR A 76 -7.13 -10.25 2.30
CA THR A 76 -7.31 -9.10 3.19
C THR A 76 -6.92 -9.45 4.63
N THR A 77 -7.34 -10.60 5.16
CA THR A 77 -6.92 -11.04 6.51
C THR A 77 -5.40 -11.24 6.59
N GLN A 78 -4.78 -11.84 5.56
CA GLN A 78 -3.32 -12.01 5.50
C GLN A 78 -2.57 -10.67 5.49
N ALA A 79 -3.09 -9.69 4.74
CA ALA A 79 -2.52 -8.35 4.74
C ALA A 79 -2.66 -7.65 6.10
N MET A 80 -3.81 -7.82 6.79
CA MET A 80 -4.01 -7.25 8.13
C MET A 80 -3.06 -7.87 9.16
N GLU A 81 -2.93 -9.19 9.16
CA GLU A 81 -1.97 -9.91 10.02
C GLU A 81 -0.53 -9.46 9.73
N LEU A 82 -0.18 -9.26 8.46
CA LEU A 82 1.12 -8.72 8.07
C LEU A 82 1.33 -7.31 8.65
N LEU A 83 0.35 -6.42 8.59
CA LEU A 83 0.47 -5.07 9.14
C LEU A 83 0.67 -5.06 10.67
N GLU A 84 0.26 -6.13 11.35
CA GLU A 84 0.51 -6.39 12.78
C GLU A 84 1.85 -7.12 13.03
N GLY A 85 2.62 -7.40 11.99
CA GLY A 85 3.92 -8.07 12.07
C GLY A 85 3.85 -9.58 12.13
N GLN A 86 2.77 -10.20 11.63
CA GLN A 86 2.61 -11.65 11.54
C GLN A 86 2.57 -12.11 10.08
N ILE A 87 3.37 -13.12 9.73
CA ILE A 87 3.38 -13.72 8.41
C ILE A 87 3.00 -15.20 8.51
N GLN A 88 2.02 -15.63 7.71
CA GLN A 88 1.72 -17.05 7.54
C GLN A 88 2.76 -17.72 6.63
N THR A 89 3.26 -18.88 7.05
CA THR A 89 4.24 -19.71 6.33
C THR A 89 3.84 -21.17 6.49
N GLY A 90 2.94 -21.66 5.64
CA GLY A 90 2.35 -23.00 5.81
C GLY A 90 1.34 -23.02 6.95
N ASP A 91 1.53 -23.89 7.94
CA ASP A 91 0.65 -23.99 9.11
C ASP A 91 1.09 -23.09 10.28
N LYS A 92 2.21 -22.38 10.12
CA LYS A 92 2.81 -21.53 11.17
C LYS A 92 2.65 -20.05 10.86
N LYS A 93 2.55 -19.26 11.92
CA LYS A 93 2.74 -17.81 11.89
C LYS A 93 4.09 -17.45 12.45
N VAL A 94 4.81 -16.58 11.77
CA VAL A 94 6.09 -16.04 12.21
C VAL A 94 5.99 -14.55 12.44
N ALA A 95 6.57 -14.09 13.56
CA ALA A 95 6.64 -12.66 13.86
C ALA A 95 7.76 -12.01 13.06
N VAL A 96 7.50 -10.86 12.45
CA VAL A 96 8.51 -10.02 11.81
C VAL A 96 8.54 -8.65 12.49
N PRO A 97 9.74 -8.08 12.75
CA PRO A 97 9.84 -6.80 13.41
C PRO A 97 9.43 -5.70 12.42
N LEU A 98 8.23 -5.16 12.57
CA LEU A 98 7.73 -4.05 11.75
C LEU A 98 7.63 -2.76 12.56
N LYS A 99 7.80 -1.64 11.86
CA LYS A 99 7.65 -0.30 12.41
C LYS A 99 7.19 0.66 11.33
N GLN A 100 6.34 1.61 11.70
CA GLN A 100 5.91 2.67 10.79
C GLN A 100 7.12 3.42 10.22
N ILE A 101 7.22 3.55 8.89
CA ILE A 101 8.40 4.15 8.24
C ILE A 101 8.63 5.60 8.72
N GLY A 102 7.57 6.37 9.02
CA GLY A 102 7.68 7.74 9.52
C GLY A 102 8.31 7.83 10.92
N LYS A 103 8.34 6.73 11.67
CA LYS A 103 9.04 6.64 12.96
C LYS A 103 10.55 6.40 12.76
N ILE A 104 10.98 5.79 11.66
CA ILE A 104 12.38 5.45 11.40
C ILE A 104 13.06 6.28 10.30
N ALA A 105 12.31 7.00 9.48
CA ALA A 105 12.82 7.78 8.34
C ALA A 105 12.09 9.12 8.17
N LYS A 106 12.74 10.05 7.46
CA LYS A 106 12.12 11.22 6.84
C LYS A 106 11.81 10.88 5.38
N ILE A 107 10.60 11.21 4.95
CA ILE A 107 10.19 11.10 3.55
C ILE A 107 10.45 12.45 2.87
N GLY A 108 10.99 12.40 1.66
CA GLY A 108 11.34 13.53 0.83
C GLY A 108 10.14 14.29 0.28
N ILE A 109 10.44 15.18 -0.65
CA ILE A 109 9.46 16.07 -1.27
C ILE A 109 8.62 15.36 -2.33
N ASP A 110 7.42 15.86 -2.58
CA ASP A 110 6.58 15.39 -3.71
C ASP A 110 7.01 16.01 -5.05
N ALA A 111 6.38 15.52 -6.13
CA ALA A 111 6.65 15.97 -7.50
C ALA A 111 6.45 17.48 -7.68
N HIS A 112 5.43 18.07 -7.04
CA HIS A 112 5.15 19.50 -7.14
C HIS A 112 6.28 20.32 -6.51
N GLN A 113 6.62 19.98 -5.26
CA GLN A 113 7.73 20.59 -4.53
C GLN A 113 9.08 20.43 -5.25
N PHE A 114 9.28 19.30 -5.95
CA PHE A 114 10.45 19.09 -6.78
C PHE A 114 10.51 20.09 -7.94
N HIS A 115 9.44 20.21 -8.73
CA HIS A 115 9.39 21.12 -9.87
C HIS A 115 9.40 22.59 -9.47
N ASP A 116 8.93 22.93 -8.26
CA ASP A 116 9.07 24.27 -7.69
C ASP A 116 10.53 24.60 -7.36
N ALA A 117 11.24 23.66 -6.76
CA ALA A 117 12.58 23.88 -6.20
C ALA A 117 13.72 23.64 -7.19
N PHE A 118 13.54 22.79 -8.20
CA PHE A 118 14.61 22.32 -9.07
C PHE A 118 14.25 22.41 -10.56
N VAL A 119 15.27 22.47 -11.41
CA VAL A 119 15.16 22.33 -12.87
C VAL A 119 16.11 21.21 -13.30
N LYS A 120 15.71 20.39 -14.27
CA LYS A 120 16.61 19.40 -14.86
C LYS A 120 17.71 20.13 -15.64
N ALA A 121 18.97 19.81 -15.35
CA ALA A 121 20.11 20.33 -16.09
C ALA A 121 20.36 19.49 -17.34
N GLU A 122 20.78 20.14 -18.43
CA GLU A 122 21.16 19.46 -19.68
C GLU A 122 22.52 18.76 -19.55
N GLU A 123 23.43 19.38 -18.78
CA GLU A 123 24.79 18.91 -18.57
C GLU A 123 25.18 18.96 -17.08
N GLU A 124 26.15 18.13 -16.70
CA GLU A 124 26.75 18.17 -15.37
C GLU A 124 27.69 19.38 -15.26
N THR A 125 27.28 20.38 -14.48
CA THR A 125 27.99 21.65 -14.30
C THR A 125 28.17 21.94 -12.81
N PRO A 126 29.14 22.79 -12.40
CA PRO A 126 29.35 23.12 -11.00
C PRO A 126 28.05 23.59 -10.31
N GLY A 127 27.62 22.85 -9.28
CA GLY A 127 26.40 23.16 -8.52
C GLY A 127 25.18 22.29 -8.85
N THR A 128 25.24 21.46 -9.89
CA THR A 128 24.26 20.38 -10.10
C THR A 128 24.23 19.41 -8.92
N LYS A 129 23.11 18.69 -8.83
CA LYS A 129 22.92 17.58 -7.90
C LYS A 129 22.40 16.35 -8.64
N PRO A 130 22.77 15.13 -8.22
CA PRO A 130 22.31 13.92 -8.86
C PRO A 130 20.81 13.71 -8.62
N SER A 131 20.14 13.15 -9.63
CA SER A 131 18.71 12.88 -9.61
C SER A 131 18.39 11.58 -10.33
N LEU A 132 17.39 10.86 -9.82
CA LEU A 132 16.72 9.80 -10.58
C LEU A 132 15.44 10.41 -11.18
N TYR A 133 15.50 10.76 -12.45
CA TYR A 133 14.47 11.50 -13.17
C TYR A 133 13.67 10.60 -14.10
N GLY A 134 12.35 10.74 -14.06
CA GLY A 134 11.43 9.90 -14.83
C GLY A 134 11.14 8.58 -14.14
N GLY A 135 10.18 7.84 -14.70
CA GLY A 135 9.65 6.60 -14.12
C GLY A 135 9.14 5.60 -15.11
N GLY A 136 9.71 5.61 -16.31
CA GLY A 136 9.49 4.54 -17.27
C GLY A 136 10.01 3.22 -16.73
N GLU A 137 9.76 2.15 -17.49
CA GLU A 137 10.15 0.79 -17.11
C GLU A 137 11.66 0.66 -16.99
N GLU A 138 12.43 1.44 -17.75
CA GLU A 138 13.90 1.46 -17.70
C GLU A 138 14.46 1.85 -16.34
N VAL A 139 13.72 2.64 -15.54
CA VAL A 139 14.11 3.01 -14.18
C VAL A 139 13.57 2.01 -13.15
N ARG A 140 12.53 1.25 -13.50
CA ARG A 140 11.79 0.41 -12.57
C ARG A 140 12.03 -1.08 -12.76
N SER A 141 12.77 -1.51 -13.77
CA SER A 141 13.00 -2.94 -14.05
C SER A 141 13.91 -3.61 -13.03
N LYS A 142 14.74 -2.83 -12.32
CA LYS A 142 15.70 -3.28 -11.30
C LYS A 142 15.51 -2.58 -9.97
N ILE A 143 15.92 -3.23 -8.89
CA ILE A 143 15.91 -2.62 -7.54
C ILE A 143 17.09 -1.67 -7.33
N PHE A 144 18.16 -1.79 -8.12
CA PHE A 144 19.31 -0.88 -8.10
C PHE A 144 19.34 -0.02 -9.36
N ASN A 145 19.70 1.25 -9.20
CA ASN A 145 19.87 2.20 -10.30
C ASN A 145 21.05 3.16 -10.06
N GLN A 146 21.61 3.66 -11.15
CA GLN A 146 22.46 4.86 -11.11
C GLN A 146 21.59 6.11 -11.31
N PRO A 147 21.98 7.28 -10.76
CA PRO A 147 21.36 8.54 -11.16
C PRO A 147 21.45 8.72 -12.68
N ASN A 148 20.36 9.18 -13.29
CA ASN A 148 20.25 9.31 -14.75
C ASN A 148 20.09 10.77 -15.21
N ALA A 149 20.15 11.72 -14.26
CA ALA A 149 20.00 13.14 -14.54
C ALA A 149 20.71 13.99 -13.48
N CYS A 150 21.00 15.23 -13.86
CA CYS A 150 21.41 16.30 -12.96
C CYS A 150 20.26 17.31 -12.76
N ILE A 151 20.18 17.90 -11.57
CA ILE A 151 19.23 18.96 -11.24
C ILE A 151 19.93 20.19 -10.68
N LEU A 152 19.46 21.38 -11.09
CA LEU A 152 19.89 22.66 -10.55
C LEU A 152 18.90 23.16 -9.49
N PRO A 153 19.34 23.46 -8.26
CA PRO A 153 18.53 24.15 -7.28
C PRO A 153 18.24 25.59 -7.73
N LYS A 154 16.97 26.01 -7.78
CA LYS A 154 16.59 27.38 -8.20
C LYS A 154 16.98 28.47 -7.19
N ASN A 155 17.17 28.11 -5.92
CA ASN A 155 17.50 29.05 -4.85
C ASN A 155 18.19 28.33 -3.65
N LYS A 156 18.63 29.10 -2.65
CA LYS A 156 19.27 28.57 -1.43
C LYS A 156 18.37 27.62 -0.63
N LYS A 157 17.04 27.82 -0.66
CA LYS A 157 16.08 26.91 -0.02
C LYS A 157 16.08 25.53 -0.70
N ALA A 158 16.13 25.49 -2.03
CA ALA A 158 16.26 24.24 -2.79
C ALA A 158 17.56 23.49 -2.47
N GLN A 159 18.69 24.19 -2.29
CA GLN A 159 19.93 23.56 -1.83
C GLN A 159 19.77 22.90 -0.45
N LYS A 160 19.07 23.57 0.48
CA LYS A 160 18.76 23.00 1.80
C LYS A 160 17.84 21.78 1.68
N ILE A 161 16.83 21.82 0.80
CA ILE A 161 15.94 20.69 0.53
C ILE A 161 16.74 19.48 0.05
N PHE A 162 17.65 19.66 -0.91
CA PHE A 162 18.51 18.55 -1.36
C PHE A 162 19.32 17.98 -0.21
N LYS A 163 20.03 18.84 0.54
CA LYS A 163 20.85 18.41 1.69
C LYS A 163 20.05 17.67 2.76
N GLU A 164 18.79 18.05 2.98
CA GLU A 164 17.93 17.47 4.01
C GLU A 164 17.28 16.15 3.56
N TYR A 165 16.83 16.06 2.30
CA TYR A 165 15.96 14.98 1.85
C TYR A 165 16.59 14.02 0.84
N SER A 166 17.74 14.32 0.25
CA SER A 166 18.38 13.37 -0.66
C SER A 166 18.73 12.07 0.08
N SER A 167 18.54 10.94 -0.61
CA SER A 167 18.79 9.62 -0.07
C SER A 167 19.03 8.61 -1.19
N THR A 168 19.65 7.49 -0.84
CA THR A 168 19.84 6.36 -1.73
C THR A 168 18.59 5.50 -1.85
N LEU A 169 17.65 5.56 -0.88
CA LEU A 169 16.42 4.78 -0.92
C LEU A 169 15.27 5.63 -1.48
N LEU A 170 14.55 5.08 -2.46
CA LEU A 170 13.43 5.71 -3.14
C LEU A 170 12.18 4.83 -3.08
N ILE A 171 11.03 5.44 -2.81
CA ILE A 171 9.71 4.79 -2.82
C ILE A 171 8.74 5.56 -3.72
N PRO A 172 7.80 4.91 -4.41
CA PRO A 172 6.92 5.55 -5.38
C PRO A 172 5.82 6.36 -4.68
N GLU A 173 5.54 7.55 -5.21
CA GLU A 173 4.28 8.22 -4.92
C GLU A 173 3.12 7.55 -5.66
N ARG A 174 3.36 7.18 -6.92
CA ARG A 174 2.39 6.58 -7.83
C ARG A 174 2.93 5.27 -8.39
N ILE A 175 2.06 4.26 -8.44
CA ILE A 175 2.37 2.96 -9.01
C ILE A 175 1.30 2.66 -10.05
N TRP A 176 1.74 2.46 -11.28
CA TRP A 176 0.90 1.95 -12.35
C TRP A 176 1.19 0.47 -12.51
N LEU A 177 0.21 -0.38 -12.21
CA LEU A 177 0.40 -1.82 -12.19
C LEU A 177 0.77 -2.42 -13.55
N ASP A 178 0.44 -1.74 -14.65
CA ASP A 178 0.79 -2.22 -15.99
C ASP A 178 2.28 -2.09 -16.33
N THR A 179 3.01 -1.23 -15.61
CA THR A 179 4.40 -0.89 -15.94
C THR A 179 5.33 -0.88 -14.73
N ALA A 180 4.83 -1.13 -13.53
CA ALA A 180 5.66 -1.26 -12.35
C ALA A 180 6.26 -2.67 -12.26
N HIS A 181 7.58 -2.77 -12.10
CA HIS A 181 8.27 -4.04 -11.88
C HIS A 181 8.76 -4.15 -10.43
N VAL A 182 9.32 -3.06 -9.88
CA VAL A 182 9.72 -2.94 -8.48
C VAL A 182 8.91 -1.86 -7.75
N THR A 183 8.82 -1.97 -6.42
CA THR A 183 8.11 -1.03 -5.53
C THR A 183 9.05 -0.14 -4.74
N SER A 184 10.36 -0.43 -4.71
CA SER A 184 11.38 0.41 -4.09
C SER A 184 12.66 0.34 -4.90
N ILE A 185 13.40 1.45 -4.95
CA ILE A 185 14.65 1.56 -5.70
C ILE A 185 15.75 2.03 -4.75
N PHE A 186 16.94 1.48 -4.92
CA PHE A 186 18.17 1.94 -4.30
C PHE A 186 19.07 2.58 -5.36
N THR A 187 19.68 3.71 -5.05
CA THR A 187 20.62 4.40 -5.93
C THR A 187 22.03 4.37 -5.38
N SER A 188 23.03 4.35 -6.26
CA SER A 188 24.46 4.34 -5.91
C SER A 188 24.90 5.53 -5.06
N GLU A 189 24.24 6.68 -5.19
CA GLU A 189 24.48 7.88 -4.39
C GLU A 189 23.16 8.57 -3.99
N PRO A 190 23.17 9.47 -2.99
CA PRO A 190 21.95 10.16 -2.54
C PRO A 190 21.34 11.06 -3.61
N VAL A 191 20.08 10.80 -3.99
CA VAL A 191 19.36 11.57 -5.02
C VAL A 191 18.05 12.16 -4.49
N LEU A 192 17.53 13.13 -5.25
CA LEU A 192 16.09 13.44 -5.28
C LEU A 192 15.50 12.94 -6.61
N SER A 193 14.19 12.65 -6.61
CA SER A 193 13.46 12.27 -7.82
C SER A 193 12.26 13.18 -8.02
N ASN A 194 11.86 13.36 -9.29
CA ASN A 194 10.65 14.08 -9.64
C ASN A 194 9.37 13.25 -9.46
N ILE A 195 9.47 11.94 -9.23
CA ILE A 195 8.32 11.04 -9.12
C ILE A 195 8.37 10.07 -7.93
N PHE A 196 9.56 9.84 -7.38
CA PHE A 196 9.76 9.00 -6.20
C PHE A 196 10.03 9.89 -4.99
N TYR A 197 9.52 9.48 -3.83
CA TYR A 197 9.95 10.04 -2.56
C TYR A 197 11.31 9.46 -2.18
N SER A 198 12.27 10.31 -1.85
CA SER A 198 13.50 9.88 -1.18
C SER A 198 13.22 9.54 0.29
N VAL A 199 13.82 8.47 0.81
CA VAL A 199 13.60 7.97 2.16
C VAL A 199 14.88 8.03 2.97
N ARG A 200 15.07 9.12 3.72
CA ARG A 200 16.25 9.31 4.55
C ARG A 200 16.05 8.70 5.93
N LEU A 201 16.76 7.60 6.21
CA LEU A 201 16.74 6.98 7.54
C LEU A 201 17.28 7.92 8.62
N LYS A 202 16.63 7.92 9.79
CA LYS A 202 17.10 8.66 10.97
C LYS A 202 18.44 8.11 11.47
N LYS A 203 18.60 6.78 11.44
CA LYS A 203 19.88 6.09 11.70
C LYS A 203 20.51 5.68 10.37
N VAL A 204 21.36 6.56 9.84
CA VAL A 204 21.99 6.37 8.52
C VAL A 204 22.86 5.11 8.54
N SER A 205 22.60 4.21 7.58
CA SER A 205 23.39 3.02 7.32
C SER A 205 22.94 2.45 5.98
N GLU A 206 23.91 2.14 5.13
CA GLU A 206 23.66 1.59 3.79
C GLU A 206 22.90 0.26 3.87
N ASN A 207 23.35 -0.69 4.69
CA ASN A 207 22.68 -1.98 4.88
C ASN A 207 21.24 -1.84 5.39
N ARG A 208 20.92 -0.78 6.17
CA ARG A 208 19.52 -0.53 6.57
C ARG A 208 18.67 -0.05 5.40
N ALA A 209 19.23 0.82 4.55
CA ALA A 209 18.54 1.29 3.36
C ALA A 209 18.35 0.16 2.34
N LYS A 210 19.37 -0.69 2.15
CA LYS A 210 19.29 -1.93 1.34
C LYS A 210 18.25 -2.91 1.88
N ALA A 211 18.27 -3.18 3.19
CA ALA A 211 17.29 -4.05 3.84
C ALA A 211 15.84 -3.55 3.66
N LEU A 212 15.59 -2.24 3.77
CA LEU A 212 14.27 -1.66 3.50
C LEU A 212 13.90 -1.73 2.01
N CYS A 213 14.87 -1.47 1.11
CA CYS A 213 14.64 -1.61 -0.32
C CYS A 213 14.21 -3.04 -0.67
N LEU A 214 14.94 -4.04 -0.16
CA LEU A 214 14.59 -5.44 -0.31
C LEU A 214 13.21 -5.74 0.25
N TRP A 215 12.95 -5.36 1.51
CA TRP A 215 11.67 -5.63 2.17
C TRP A 215 10.49 -5.13 1.34
N GLN A 216 10.53 -3.89 0.86
CA GLN A 216 9.47 -3.32 0.03
C GLN A 216 9.25 -4.11 -1.26
N ASN A 217 10.33 -4.68 -1.82
CA ASN A 217 10.28 -5.50 -3.02
C ASN A 217 9.98 -6.99 -2.74
N THR A 218 9.82 -7.42 -1.48
CA THR A 218 9.27 -8.76 -1.17
C THR A 218 7.77 -8.82 -1.43
N THR A 219 7.20 -10.03 -1.49
CA THR A 219 5.74 -10.20 -1.55
C THR A 219 5.02 -9.52 -0.38
N TRP A 220 5.60 -9.56 0.82
CA TRP A 220 5.01 -8.91 1.99
C TRP A 220 5.10 -7.39 1.88
N GLY A 221 6.23 -6.84 1.45
CA GLY A 221 6.35 -5.40 1.18
C GLY A 221 5.33 -4.93 0.15
N ILE A 222 5.17 -5.67 -0.95
CA ILE A 222 4.16 -5.41 -1.97
C ILE A 222 2.75 -5.49 -1.37
N LEU A 223 2.43 -6.55 -0.63
CA LEU A 223 1.12 -6.73 -0.02
C LEU A 223 0.75 -5.60 0.95
N ALA A 224 1.71 -5.14 1.76
CA ALA A 224 1.52 -4.01 2.67
C ALA A 224 1.25 -2.70 1.91
N ILE A 225 1.97 -2.44 0.82
CA ILE A 225 1.76 -1.29 -0.07
C ILE A 225 0.37 -1.37 -0.70
N LEU A 226 0.00 -2.54 -1.22
CA LEU A 226 -1.32 -2.77 -1.80
C LEU A 226 -2.41 -2.53 -0.76
N ALA A 227 -2.27 -3.05 0.46
CA ALA A 227 -3.27 -2.87 1.51
C ALA A 227 -3.41 -1.41 1.98
N SER A 228 -2.37 -0.60 1.82
CA SER A 228 -2.33 0.78 2.34
C SER A 228 -2.54 1.85 1.27
N ARG A 229 -2.92 1.45 0.05
CA ARG A 229 -3.04 2.35 -1.10
C ARG A 229 -4.29 3.24 -1.04
N GLU A 230 -4.19 4.42 -1.63
CA GLU A 230 -5.34 5.14 -2.15
C GLU A 230 -5.60 4.68 -3.59
N GLU A 231 -6.81 4.21 -3.85
CA GLU A 231 -7.28 3.99 -5.20
C GLU A 231 -7.56 5.33 -5.86
N THR A 232 -7.08 5.51 -7.09
CA THR A 232 -7.30 6.75 -7.85
C THR A 232 -8.26 6.49 -8.99
N ILE A 233 -7.75 6.00 -10.12
CA ILE A 233 -8.53 5.59 -11.28
C ILE A 233 -7.83 4.42 -11.95
N GLY A 234 -8.57 3.37 -12.28
CA GLY A 234 -8.00 2.29 -13.09
C GLY A 234 -6.96 1.47 -12.33
N ARG A 235 -5.91 1.17 -13.07
CA ARG A 235 -4.75 0.40 -12.61
C ARG A 235 -3.70 1.28 -11.93
N TRP A 236 -4.09 2.50 -11.57
CA TRP A 236 -3.26 3.49 -10.90
C TRP A 236 -3.58 3.52 -9.41
N MET A 237 -2.55 3.24 -8.61
CA MET A 237 -2.61 3.44 -7.18
C MET A 237 -1.65 4.54 -6.75
N ARG A 238 -2.01 5.24 -5.68
CA ARG A 238 -1.19 6.29 -5.08
C ARG A 238 -1.00 6.01 -3.59
N LEU A 239 0.21 6.26 -3.11
CA LEU A 239 0.50 6.36 -1.69
C LEU A 239 1.04 7.76 -1.43
N LYS A 240 0.18 8.67 -0.95
CA LYS A 240 0.64 9.98 -0.47
C LYS A 240 1.62 9.80 0.67
N MET A 241 2.45 10.82 0.93
CA MET A 241 3.40 10.85 2.03
C MET A 241 2.79 10.46 3.40
N GLY A 242 1.53 10.82 3.67
CA GLY A 242 0.81 10.41 4.89
C GLY A 242 0.66 8.89 5.02
N HIS A 243 0.19 8.22 3.96
CA HIS A 243 0.07 6.76 3.92
C HIS A 243 1.41 6.09 4.10
N TRP A 244 2.44 6.57 3.39
CA TRP A 244 3.78 6.05 3.56
C TRP A 244 4.23 6.17 5.01
N LYS A 245 4.12 7.34 5.65
CA LYS A 245 4.55 7.54 7.05
C LYS A 245 3.92 6.55 8.02
N LEU A 246 2.69 6.10 7.76
CA LEU A 246 1.95 5.15 8.59
C LEU A 246 2.18 3.68 8.18
N LEU A 247 2.70 3.42 6.99
CA LEU A 247 2.95 2.07 6.50
C LEU A 247 3.96 1.34 7.41
N PRO A 248 3.59 0.20 8.01
CA PRO A 248 4.53 -0.70 8.68
C PRO A 248 5.52 -1.28 7.67
N VAL A 249 6.80 -1.10 7.94
CA VAL A 249 7.91 -1.68 7.16
C VAL A 249 8.87 -2.41 8.10
N LEU A 250 9.79 -3.22 7.56
CA LEU A 250 10.82 -3.88 8.35
C LEU A 250 11.55 -2.87 9.27
N ASP A 251 11.63 -3.16 10.57
CA ASP A 251 12.32 -2.29 11.53
C ASP A 251 13.85 -2.47 11.43
N ALA A 252 14.42 -2.00 10.33
CA ALA A 252 15.86 -2.05 10.07
C ALA A 252 16.69 -1.28 11.11
N VAL A 253 16.06 -0.45 11.95
CA VAL A 253 16.74 0.28 13.03
C VAL A 253 17.04 -0.64 14.21
N SER A 254 16.12 -1.54 14.57
CA SER A 254 16.25 -2.47 15.69
C SER A 254 16.86 -3.82 15.32
N LEU A 255 16.94 -4.16 14.02
CA LEU A 255 17.56 -5.40 13.58
C LEU A 255 19.03 -5.54 14.05
N PRO A 256 19.44 -6.75 14.49
CA PRO A 256 20.84 -7.07 14.78
C PRO A 256 21.75 -6.80 13.58
N LYS A 257 23.01 -6.45 13.85
CA LYS A 257 24.00 -6.10 12.81
C LYS A 257 24.22 -7.27 11.85
N GLU A 258 24.20 -8.50 12.35
CA GLU A 258 24.41 -9.73 11.59
C GLU A 258 23.29 -9.93 10.55
N LYS A 259 22.03 -9.71 10.95
CA LYS A 259 20.89 -9.75 10.02
C LYS A 259 20.96 -8.62 8.98
N LEU A 260 21.35 -7.42 9.40
CA LEU A 260 21.54 -6.29 8.47
C LEU A 260 22.64 -6.55 7.45
N THR A 261 23.77 -7.14 7.85
CA THR A 261 24.82 -7.53 6.91
C THR A 261 24.31 -8.56 5.92
N ARG A 262 23.63 -9.63 6.38
CA ARG A 262 23.05 -10.64 5.48
C ARG A 262 22.03 -10.07 4.50
N LEU A 263 21.17 -9.14 4.94
CA LEU A 263 20.23 -8.45 4.05
C LEU A 263 20.96 -7.51 3.07
N GLY A 264 22.08 -6.92 3.47
CA GLY A 264 22.95 -6.15 2.58
C GLY A 264 23.56 -7.03 1.49
N ASP A 265 24.09 -8.20 1.86
CA ASP A 265 24.68 -9.15 0.90
C ASP A 265 23.62 -9.70 -0.06
N LEU A 266 22.43 -10.02 0.47
CA LEU A 266 21.28 -10.45 -0.34
C LEU A 266 20.83 -9.35 -1.31
N PHE A 267 20.97 -8.08 -0.92
CA PHE A 267 20.63 -6.97 -1.82
C PHE A 267 21.54 -6.97 -3.04
N GLU A 268 22.84 -7.17 -2.87
CA GLU A 268 23.79 -7.22 -3.99
C GLU A 268 23.45 -8.36 -4.96
N GLU A 269 22.98 -9.49 -4.46
CA GLU A 269 22.56 -10.63 -5.28
C GLU A 269 21.38 -10.30 -6.20
N PHE A 270 20.42 -9.49 -5.74
CA PHE A 270 19.21 -9.12 -6.49
C PHE A 270 19.29 -7.74 -7.14
N ALA A 271 20.36 -6.98 -6.92
CA ALA A 271 20.50 -5.58 -7.35
C ALA A 271 20.23 -5.41 -8.86
N GLU A 272 20.84 -6.31 -9.65
CA GLU A 272 20.81 -6.27 -11.11
C GLU A 272 19.75 -7.18 -11.75
N THR A 273 18.92 -7.85 -10.95
CA THR A 273 17.86 -8.71 -11.45
C THR A 273 16.85 -7.90 -12.27
N GLU A 274 16.59 -8.35 -13.50
CA GLU A 274 15.48 -7.82 -14.31
C GLU A 274 14.17 -8.44 -13.81
N TRP A 275 13.35 -7.62 -13.17
CA TRP A 275 12.04 -8.02 -12.69
C TRP A 275 11.03 -7.96 -13.82
N ARG A 276 10.11 -8.92 -13.90
CA ARG A 276 8.90 -8.77 -14.72
C ARG A 276 7.97 -7.73 -14.11
N ARG A 277 6.95 -7.29 -14.85
CA ARG A 277 5.94 -6.41 -14.27
C ARG A 277 5.29 -7.09 -13.07
N LEU A 278 4.93 -6.32 -12.05
CA LEU A 278 4.46 -6.84 -10.76
C LEU A 278 3.39 -7.94 -10.90
N PRO A 279 2.34 -7.81 -11.74
CA PRO A 279 1.36 -8.88 -11.90
C PRO A 279 1.93 -10.18 -12.46
N GLU A 280 2.91 -10.08 -13.36
CA GLU A 280 3.53 -11.20 -14.07
C GLU A 280 4.52 -11.99 -13.19
N GLN A 281 4.92 -11.44 -12.04
CA GLN A 281 5.78 -12.12 -11.09
C GLN A 281 5.07 -13.27 -10.35
N PHE A 282 3.73 -13.27 -10.32
CA PHE A 282 2.92 -14.16 -9.48
C PHE A 282 2.07 -15.17 -10.25
N THR A 283 2.01 -15.09 -11.58
CA THR A 283 1.08 -15.92 -12.38
C THR A 283 1.56 -17.37 -12.46
N GLY A 284 0.70 -18.34 -12.09
CA GLY A 284 1.09 -19.75 -11.84
C GLY A 284 1.86 -20.47 -12.95
N THR A 285 1.65 -20.14 -14.24
CA THR A 285 2.42 -20.72 -15.36
C THR A 285 3.79 -20.07 -15.56
N THR A 286 4.06 -18.94 -14.90
CA THR A 286 5.21 -18.06 -15.14
C THR A 286 5.67 -17.33 -13.87
N ILE A 287 5.49 -17.90 -12.67
CA ILE A 287 6.01 -17.31 -11.44
C ILE A 287 7.50 -17.04 -11.68
N GLN A 288 7.95 -15.82 -11.39
CA GLN A 288 9.35 -15.49 -11.55
C GLN A 288 10.16 -16.20 -10.45
N GLU A 289 11.18 -16.96 -10.82
CA GLU A 289 11.93 -17.76 -9.83
C GLU A 289 12.72 -16.86 -8.86
N GLU A 290 13.19 -15.70 -9.33
CA GLU A 290 13.83 -14.69 -8.48
C GLU A 290 12.87 -14.12 -7.43
N ARG A 291 11.55 -14.05 -7.72
CA ARG A 291 10.52 -13.65 -6.75
C ARG A 291 10.44 -14.65 -5.61
N VAL A 292 10.39 -15.95 -5.92
CA VAL A 292 10.34 -17.01 -4.91
C VAL A 292 11.61 -17.00 -4.07
N LYS A 293 12.77 -16.92 -4.73
CA LYS A 293 14.07 -16.90 -4.07
C LYS A 293 14.23 -15.70 -3.14
N LEU A 294 13.88 -14.50 -3.60
CA LEU A 294 13.95 -13.28 -2.78
C LEU A 294 13.14 -13.43 -1.49
N ASP A 295 11.88 -13.87 -1.62
CA ASP A 295 10.98 -13.97 -0.47
C ASP A 295 11.44 -15.03 0.53
N LEU A 296 11.91 -16.19 0.06
CA LEU A 296 12.44 -17.25 0.92
C LEU A 296 13.73 -16.84 1.63
N GLU A 297 14.68 -16.20 0.93
CA GLU A 297 15.96 -15.82 1.54
C GLU A 297 15.79 -14.66 2.54
N VAL A 298 14.96 -13.66 2.24
CA VAL A 298 14.62 -12.62 3.23
C VAL A 298 13.98 -13.26 4.46
N LEU A 299 13.02 -14.17 4.25
CA LEU A 299 12.35 -14.86 5.35
C LEU A 299 13.31 -15.71 6.18
N LYS A 300 14.25 -16.41 5.56
CA LYS A 300 15.32 -17.18 6.24
C LYS A 300 16.22 -16.30 7.09
N VAL A 301 16.60 -15.12 6.59
CA VAL A 301 17.41 -14.17 7.36
C VAL A 301 16.65 -13.65 8.59
N LEU A 302 15.35 -13.38 8.44
CA LEU A 302 14.51 -12.91 9.53
C LEU A 302 14.17 -14.03 10.52
N GLN A 303 13.95 -15.25 10.03
CA GLN A 303 13.53 -16.45 10.76
C GLN A 303 14.41 -17.66 10.39
N PRO A 304 15.61 -17.79 11.00
CA PRO A 304 16.58 -18.83 10.62
C PRO A 304 16.10 -20.28 10.75
N ASN A 305 15.13 -20.53 11.62
CA ASN A 305 14.61 -21.87 11.91
C ASN A 305 13.37 -22.22 11.07
N ILE A 306 13.05 -21.41 10.06
CA ILE A 306 11.87 -21.65 9.24
C ILE A 306 12.06 -22.85 8.30
N ASN A 307 11.00 -23.62 8.10
CA ASN A 307 10.98 -24.67 7.10
C ASN A 307 10.76 -24.06 5.70
N LEU A 308 11.83 -23.91 4.93
CA LEU A 308 11.79 -23.27 3.61
C LEU A 308 10.93 -24.05 2.61
N SER A 309 10.90 -25.39 2.68
CA SER A 309 10.07 -26.18 1.77
C SER A 309 8.58 -25.98 2.04
N GLU A 310 8.19 -25.93 3.31
CA GLU A 310 6.81 -25.62 3.71
C GLU A 310 6.43 -24.18 3.33
N ALA A 311 7.32 -23.21 3.59
CA ALA A 311 7.11 -21.82 3.22
C ALA A 311 6.98 -21.64 1.70
N GLU A 312 7.85 -22.28 0.91
CA GLU A 312 7.78 -22.22 -0.55
C GLU A 312 6.48 -22.81 -1.08
N ASN A 313 6.07 -23.98 -0.57
CA ASN A 313 4.81 -24.61 -0.94
C ASN A 313 3.63 -23.68 -0.65
N PHE A 314 3.61 -23.04 0.52
CA PHE A 314 2.58 -22.06 0.87
C PHE A 314 2.59 -20.84 -0.06
N LEU A 315 3.77 -20.26 -0.32
CA LEU A 315 3.92 -19.11 -1.22
C LEU A 315 3.36 -19.45 -2.62
N ARG A 316 3.80 -20.55 -3.21
CA ARG A 316 3.42 -20.93 -4.58
C ARG A 316 1.98 -21.38 -4.73
N ARG A 317 1.44 -22.14 -3.76
CA ARG A 317 0.11 -22.77 -3.89
C ARG A 317 -1.02 -21.91 -3.35
N GLU A 318 -0.75 -21.10 -2.33
CA GLU A 318 -1.77 -20.30 -1.65
C GLU A 318 -1.59 -18.81 -1.92
N LEU A 319 -0.47 -18.22 -1.49
CA LEU A 319 -0.34 -16.77 -1.46
C LEU A 319 -0.23 -16.15 -2.87
N TYR A 320 0.70 -16.64 -3.69
CA TYR A 320 0.95 -16.08 -5.02
C TYR A 320 -0.23 -16.24 -5.95
N VAL A 321 -0.93 -17.39 -5.89
CA VAL A 321 -2.13 -17.64 -6.69
C VAL A 321 -3.21 -16.60 -6.39
N ARG A 322 -3.42 -16.28 -5.11
CA ARG A 322 -4.42 -15.29 -4.69
C ARG A 322 -4.01 -13.86 -5.00
N ILE A 323 -2.72 -13.54 -4.91
CA ILE A 323 -2.17 -12.24 -5.34
C ILE A 323 -2.34 -12.07 -6.86
N ALA A 324 -1.99 -13.09 -7.64
CA ALA A 324 -2.17 -13.08 -9.10
C ALA A 324 -3.64 -12.91 -9.49
N GLU A 325 -4.55 -13.61 -8.81
CA GLU A 325 -5.99 -13.47 -9.00
C GLU A 325 -6.49 -12.07 -8.61
N ALA A 326 -5.97 -11.49 -7.52
CA ALA A 326 -6.28 -10.13 -7.12
C ALA A 326 -5.84 -9.11 -8.18
N PHE A 327 -4.61 -9.24 -8.71
CA PHE A 327 -4.15 -8.41 -9.83
C PHE A 327 -5.02 -8.60 -11.07
N ARG A 328 -5.32 -9.84 -11.45
CA ARG A 328 -6.17 -10.13 -12.62
C ARG A 328 -7.55 -9.49 -12.52
N ARG A 329 -8.17 -9.55 -11.34
CA ARG A 329 -9.49 -8.93 -11.09
C ARG A 329 -9.44 -7.41 -11.13
N TRP A 330 -8.39 -6.83 -10.56
CA TRP A 330 -8.22 -5.38 -10.53
C TRP A 330 -7.89 -4.81 -11.92
N ILE A 331 -6.96 -5.44 -12.63
CA ILE A 331 -6.54 -5.06 -13.98
C ILE A 331 -7.67 -5.32 -14.99
N GLY A 332 -8.51 -6.32 -14.74
CA GLY A 332 -9.51 -6.82 -15.69
C GLY A 332 -8.88 -7.76 -16.72
N LYS A 333 -9.70 -8.37 -17.60
CA LYS A 333 -9.16 -9.17 -18.71
C LYS A 333 -8.22 -8.27 -19.54
N PRO A 334 -6.99 -8.71 -19.86
CA PRO A 334 -6.16 -7.97 -20.80
C PRO A 334 -6.92 -7.90 -22.13
N THR A 335 -7.33 -6.71 -22.53
CA THR A 335 -7.72 -6.45 -23.92
C THR A 335 -6.45 -6.52 -24.75
N PHE A 336 -6.05 -7.72 -25.15
CA PHE A 336 -5.11 -7.90 -26.24
C PHE A 336 -5.78 -7.33 -27.50
N GLY A 337 -5.28 -6.19 -27.98
CA GLY A 337 -5.72 -5.59 -29.23
C GLY A 337 -6.24 -4.17 -29.10
N PHE A 338 -5.36 -3.21 -28.87
CA PHE A 338 -5.38 -1.92 -29.57
C PHE A 338 -4.02 -1.23 -29.34
N ARG A 339 -3.09 -1.42 -30.29
CA ARG A 339 -1.96 -0.48 -30.44
C ARG A 339 -2.56 0.87 -30.84
N ARG A 340 -2.84 1.75 -29.88
CA ARG A 340 -2.87 3.19 -30.18
C ARG A 340 -1.43 3.68 -30.12
N LEU A 341 -0.85 3.90 -31.30
CA LEU A 341 0.29 4.77 -31.52
C LEU A 341 -0.12 6.20 -31.10
N ALA A 342 -0.05 6.49 -29.80
CA ALA A 342 -0.15 7.86 -29.30
C ALA A 342 1.28 8.40 -29.15
N SER A 343 1.64 9.34 -30.00
CA SER A 343 2.94 10.01 -30.01
C SER A 343 3.19 10.78 -28.72
N ALA A 344 4.46 10.95 -28.34
CA ALA A 344 4.88 11.54 -27.07
C ALA A 344 4.33 12.95 -26.77
N LYS A 345 3.83 13.68 -27.78
CA LYS A 345 3.22 15.01 -27.61
C LYS A 345 1.81 14.99 -27.02
N SER A 346 1.00 13.94 -27.22
CA SER A 346 -0.36 13.87 -26.66
C SER A 346 -0.37 13.49 -25.18
N ARG A 347 0.69 12.82 -24.69
CA ARG A 347 0.79 12.39 -23.28
C ARG A 347 0.98 13.56 -22.32
N GLN A 348 1.76 14.57 -22.69
CA GLN A 348 1.97 15.76 -21.85
C GLN A 348 0.74 16.68 -21.77
N SER A 349 -0.14 16.70 -22.78
CA SER A 349 -1.36 17.49 -22.74
C SER A 349 -2.45 16.84 -21.89
N GLU A 350 -2.65 15.52 -22.02
CA GLU A 350 -3.58 14.76 -21.17
C GLU A 350 -3.13 14.78 -19.69
N GLU A 351 -1.83 14.71 -19.43
CA GLU A 351 -1.27 14.77 -18.07
C GLU A 351 -1.49 16.14 -17.40
N ARG A 352 -1.43 17.24 -18.17
CA ARG A 352 -1.74 18.61 -17.67
C ARG A 352 -3.22 18.83 -17.42
N GLU A 353 -4.10 18.27 -18.25
CA GLU A 353 -5.55 18.42 -18.11
C GLU A 353 -6.07 17.64 -16.89
N LEU A 354 -5.52 16.44 -16.64
CA LEU A 354 -5.82 15.61 -15.47
C LEU A 354 -5.28 16.18 -14.15
N LEU A 355 -4.15 16.89 -14.19
CA LEU A 355 -3.62 17.61 -13.03
C LEU A 355 -4.51 18.79 -12.60
N SER A 356 -5.26 19.39 -13.52
CA SER A 356 -6.18 20.50 -13.20
C SER A 356 -7.44 20.03 -12.45
N LEU A 357 -7.96 18.84 -12.79
CA LEU A 357 -9.18 18.28 -12.22
C LEU A 357 -8.97 17.69 -10.82
N ALA A 358 -7.76 17.25 -10.48
CA ALA A 358 -7.45 16.69 -9.17
C ALA A 358 -7.23 17.75 -8.06
N ASN A 359 -7.08 19.03 -8.42
CA ASN A 359 -6.68 20.10 -7.50
C ASN A 359 -7.85 20.90 -6.91
N SER A 360 -9.11 20.58 -7.21
CA SER A 360 -10.27 21.43 -6.85
C SER A 360 -11.15 20.93 -5.69
N THR A 361 -10.74 19.95 -4.88
CA THR A 361 -11.59 19.48 -3.76
C THR A 361 -10.84 19.37 -2.44
N SER A 362 -11.13 20.29 -1.52
CA SER A 362 -10.75 20.21 -0.10
C SER A 362 -11.99 20.48 0.74
N TYR A 363 -12.29 19.57 1.68
CA TYR A 363 -13.36 19.75 2.67
C TYR A 363 -12.85 19.31 4.05
N ASN A 364 -13.02 20.20 5.03
CA ASN A 364 -12.77 19.96 6.46
C ASN A 364 -14.08 19.49 7.11
N PHE A 365 -14.01 18.54 8.04
CA PHE A 365 -15.09 18.27 8.98
C PHE A 365 -14.52 17.96 10.37
N LEU A 366 -14.86 18.81 11.35
CA LEU A 366 -14.72 18.57 12.79
C LEU A 366 -16.14 18.56 13.37
N GLY A 367 -16.50 17.48 14.04
CA GLY A 367 -17.77 17.34 14.77
C GLY A 367 -17.72 16.16 15.74
N GLU A 368 -18.31 16.34 16.92
CA GLU A 368 -18.29 15.41 18.06
C GLU A 368 -19.01 14.07 17.80
N VAL A 369 -18.55 13.00 18.46
CA VAL A 369 -18.93 11.60 18.16
C VAL A 369 -19.78 10.97 19.29
N PRO A 370 -21.00 10.44 19.02
CA PRO A 370 -21.81 9.74 20.03
C PRO A 370 -21.42 8.26 20.27
N GLN A 371 -21.97 7.68 21.33
CA GLN A 371 -21.52 6.44 22.02
C GLN A 371 -21.65 5.11 21.25
N SER A 372 -22.28 5.04 20.07
CA SER A 372 -22.21 3.86 19.19
C SER A 372 -22.22 4.27 17.71
N LEU A 373 -21.15 3.96 17.00
CA LEU A 373 -20.91 4.37 15.63
C LEU A 373 -20.51 3.16 14.79
N LYS A 374 -21.33 2.79 13.80
CA LYS A 374 -20.86 1.99 12.66
C LYS A 374 -20.49 2.98 11.56
N VAL A 375 -19.38 2.69 10.92
CA VAL A 375 -18.48 3.71 10.38
C VAL A 375 -18.34 3.51 8.87
N VAL A 376 -18.62 4.54 8.06
CA VAL A 376 -18.14 4.68 6.66
C VAL A 376 -17.90 6.17 6.34
N CYS A 377 -16.72 6.46 5.81
CA CYS A 377 -16.27 7.76 5.31
C CYS A 377 -16.24 7.72 3.77
N PRO A 378 -16.52 8.84 3.08
CA PRO A 378 -16.61 8.88 1.63
C PRO A 378 -15.23 9.16 1.02
N PHE A 379 -14.70 8.23 0.21
CA PHE A 379 -13.67 8.55 -0.79
C PHE A 379 -13.89 7.72 -2.07
N GLN A 380 -13.62 8.37 -3.21
CA GLN A 380 -13.95 7.93 -4.56
C GLN A 380 -13.15 6.68 -4.99
N PHE A 381 -13.80 5.52 -4.96
CA PHE A 381 -13.44 4.36 -5.78
C PHE A 381 -14.21 4.46 -7.09
N PHE A 382 -13.58 4.34 -8.28
CA PHE A 382 -14.16 3.80 -9.53
C PHE A 382 -15.68 3.87 -9.80
N GLY A 383 -16.34 5.00 -9.53
CA GLY A 383 -17.80 5.07 -9.57
C GLY A 383 -18.48 3.97 -8.75
N ILE A 384 -17.87 3.55 -7.63
CA ILE A 384 -18.45 2.68 -6.62
C ILE A 384 -18.98 3.56 -5.49
N PRO A 385 -20.28 3.56 -5.32
CA PRO A 385 -20.97 3.90 -4.09
C PRO A 385 -20.48 2.99 -2.97
N LEU A 386 -20.05 3.52 -1.84
CA LEU A 386 -19.83 2.71 -0.64
C LEU A 386 -20.70 3.26 0.47
N VAL A 387 -21.40 2.38 1.17
CA VAL A 387 -22.32 2.84 2.20
C VAL A 387 -22.41 1.87 3.35
N ALA A 388 -22.36 2.46 4.53
CA ALA A 388 -22.84 1.84 5.74
C ALA A 388 -24.17 2.44 6.15
N LEU A 389 -24.98 1.59 6.76
CA LEU A 389 -26.18 2.01 7.47
C LEU A 389 -26.10 1.59 8.93
N ALA A 390 -26.48 2.53 9.78
CA ALA A 390 -26.70 2.32 11.19
C ALA A 390 -28.15 1.87 11.42
N LYS A 391 -28.35 0.89 12.30
CA LYS A 391 -29.66 0.62 12.91
C LYS A 391 -29.47 0.34 14.40
N ASP A 392 -30.34 0.98 15.15
CA ASP A 392 -30.45 0.92 16.60
C ASP A 392 -31.08 -0.39 17.04
N CYS A 393 -30.49 -1.07 18.02
CA CYS A 393 -31.04 -2.25 18.66
C CYS A 393 -30.73 -2.25 20.15
N SER A 394 -31.46 -1.43 20.91
CA SER A 394 -31.78 -1.76 22.31
C SER A 394 -33.04 -1.03 22.77
N HIS A 395 -34.17 -1.74 22.74
CA HIS A 395 -35.22 -1.49 23.73
C HIS A 395 -34.71 -2.02 25.07
N ARG A 396 -34.15 -1.14 25.90
CA ARG A 396 -34.25 -1.22 27.36
C ARG A 396 -34.35 0.20 27.90
N ILE A 397 -35.59 0.57 28.23
CA ILE A 397 -35.92 1.74 29.04
C ILE A 397 -35.37 1.43 30.44
N PHE A 398 -34.38 2.19 30.89
CA PHE A 398 -34.06 2.32 32.32
C PHE A 398 -34.51 3.72 32.74
N HIS A 399 -35.48 3.78 33.64
CA HIS A 399 -35.87 5.02 34.32
C HIS A 399 -34.75 5.45 35.27
N PRO A 400 -34.34 6.73 35.28
CA PRO A 400 -33.52 7.25 36.35
C PRO A 400 -34.41 7.56 37.56
N SER A 401 -34.22 6.82 38.66
CA SER A 401 -34.65 7.26 39.98
C SER A 401 -33.78 8.44 40.41
N GLN A 402 -34.43 9.53 40.77
CA GLN A 402 -33.83 10.68 41.43
C GLN A 402 -33.16 10.22 42.72
N GLU A 403 -31.92 10.64 42.94
CA GLU A 403 -31.40 10.79 44.30
C GLU A 403 -30.43 11.97 44.34
N THR A 404 -30.60 12.73 45.41
CA THR A 404 -30.23 14.11 45.65
C THR A 404 -28.77 14.31 46.05
N LEU A 405 -28.32 15.53 45.80
CA LEU A 405 -27.13 16.20 46.37
C LEU A 405 -26.86 15.85 47.83
N GLU A 406 -25.58 15.60 48.15
CA GLU A 406 -24.93 16.13 49.35
C GLU A 406 -23.47 16.49 48.98
N ILE A 407 -23.14 17.77 49.17
CA ILE A 407 -21.79 18.33 49.12
C ILE A 407 -21.44 18.55 50.58
N ASP A 408 -20.33 17.95 51.05
CA ASP A 408 -19.72 18.34 52.31
C ASP A 408 -18.27 18.79 52.08
N THR A 409 -17.96 19.88 52.78
CA THR A 409 -16.75 20.68 52.87
C THR A 409 -15.49 19.95 53.31
#